data_AF-A0A843SP74-F1
#
_entry.id   AF-A0A843SP74-F1
#
_cell.length_a   1.000
_cell.length_b   1.000
_cell.length_c   1.000
_cell.angle_alpha   90.00
_cell.angle_beta   90.00
_cell.angle_gamma   90.00
#
_symmetry.space_group_name_H-M   'P 1'
#
loop_
_entity.id
_entity.type
_entity.pdbx_description
1 polymer ?
#
loop_
_entity_poly.entity_id
_entity_poly.type
_entity_poly.pdbx_seq_one_letter_code
_entity_poly.pdbx_strand_id
1 'polypeptide(L)'
;MGETLAWTWYLLSLHPEVERKLSREVADVLGDRTPVVADLERLPYAAMILQESLRLFPPVWMIPRDAIEDDEIGGYRIPAGSTVLVSPYLVHRHRDFWENPEAFDPERFAPEKSKDRPRHAYFPFGGGPRLCMGADMAMMESLLILAMVAQRYRIHLVSGHREEPECIIDMVPRNGVRAVLQKKLSLELDSAARRPLASGREAAAVGACPWHAARASGAS
;
A
#
# COMPACT_ATOMS: atom_id res chain seq x y z
N MET A 1 -3.54 -7.28 8.76
CA MET A 1 -2.90 -8.09 7.69
C MET A 1 -3.79 -8.21 6.47
N GLY A 2 -4.99 -8.79 6.61
CA GLY A 2 -5.96 -8.90 5.50
C GLY A 2 -6.21 -7.58 4.77
N GLU A 3 -6.45 -6.49 5.52
CA GLU A 3 -6.71 -5.17 4.92
C GLU A 3 -5.56 -4.62 4.09
N THR A 4 -4.32 -4.70 4.60
CA THR A 4 -3.13 -4.25 3.88
C THR A 4 -2.96 -4.99 2.56
N LEU A 5 -3.12 -6.32 2.57
CA LEU A 5 -3.02 -7.13 1.36
C LEU A 5 -4.16 -6.84 0.39
N ALA A 6 -5.38 -6.66 0.88
CA ALA A 6 -6.53 -6.28 0.05
C ALA A 6 -6.26 -4.96 -0.69
N TRP A 7 -5.86 -3.91 0.02
CA TRP A 7 -5.48 -2.64 -0.59
C TRP A 7 -4.30 -2.75 -1.54
N THR A 8 -3.30 -3.55 -1.19
CA THR A 8 -2.13 -3.79 -2.06
C THR A 8 -2.56 -4.39 -3.39
N TRP A 9 -3.40 -5.43 -3.37
CA TRP A 9 -3.88 -6.06 -4.60
C TRP A 9 -4.83 -5.17 -5.39
N TYR A 10 -5.66 -4.38 -4.71
CA TYR A 10 -6.46 -3.34 -5.36
C TYR A 10 -5.56 -2.33 -6.08
N LEU A 11 -4.53 -1.79 -5.42
CA LEU A 11 -3.58 -0.85 -6.02
C LEU A 11 -2.82 -1.44 -7.22
N LEU A 12 -2.29 -2.66 -7.08
CA LEU A 12 -1.57 -3.36 -8.14
C LEU A 12 -2.44 -3.60 -9.38
N SER A 13 -3.72 -3.91 -9.18
CA SER A 13 -4.65 -4.12 -10.29
C SER A 13 -4.92 -2.85 -11.11
N LEU A 14 -4.78 -1.68 -10.49
CA LEU A 14 -4.90 -0.38 -11.13
C LEU A 14 -3.58 0.05 -11.78
N HIS A 15 -2.47 -0.62 -11.48
CA HIS A 15 -1.09 -0.23 -11.85
C HIS A 15 -0.33 -1.41 -12.47
N PRO A 16 -0.67 -1.83 -13.72
CA PRO A 16 -0.10 -3.02 -14.34
C PRO A 16 1.42 -2.96 -14.56
N GLU A 17 2.00 -1.77 -14.65
CA GLU A 17 3.45 -1.57 -14.69
C GLU A 17 4.14 -1.91 -13.37
N VAL A 18 3.52 -1.60 -12.24
CA VAL A 18 4.00 -1.99 -10.91
C VAL A 18 3.86 -3.50 -10.73
N GLU A 19 2.70 -4.07 -11.10
CA GLU A 19 2.48 -5.53 -11.05
C GLU A 19 3.53 -6.28 -11.89
N ARG A 20 3.84 -5.81 -13.09
CA ARG A 20 4.88 -6.43 -13.93
C ARG A 20 6.27 -6.36 -13.31
N LYS A 21 6.61 -5.26 -12.63
CA LYS A 21 7.89 -5.13 -11.90
C LYS A 21 7.95 -6.11 -10.73
N LEU A 22 6.88 -6.21 -9.93
CA LEU A 22 6.75 -7.22 -8.86
C LEU A 22 6.88 -8.64 -9.40
N SER A 23 6.15 -8.96 -10.47
CA SER A 23 6.17 -10.27 -11.11
C SER A 23 7.57 -10.67 -11.61
N ARG A 24 8.36 -9.71 -12.12
CA ARG A 24 9.75 -9.95 -12.52
C ARG A 24 10.65 -10.21 -11.32
N GLU A 25 10.61 -9.35 -10.30
CA GLU A 25 11.40 -9.54 -9.08
C GLU A 25 11.13 -10.91 -8.43
N VAL A 26 9.85 -11.28 -8.30
CA VAL A 26 9.44 -12.57 -7.75
C VAL A 26 9.96 -13.74 -8.61
N ALA A 27 9.86 -13.65 -9.94
CA ALA A 27 10.37 -14.69 -10.83
C ALA A 27 11.90 -14.84 -10.74
N ASP A 28 12.63 -13.73 -10.69
CA ASP A 28 14.09 -13.71 -10.65
C ASP A 28 14.64 -14.26 -9.31
N VAL A 29 13.94 -13.98 -8.21
CA VAL A 29 14.40 -14.36 -6.86
C VAL A 29 13.96 -15.77 -6.48
N LEU A 30 12.71 -16.13 -6.80
CA LEU A 30 12.05 -17.32 -6.29
C LEU A 30 11.85 -18.41 -7.34
N GLY A 31 11.72 -18.04 -8.63
CA GLY A 31 11.28 -18.97 -9.68
C GLY A 31 9.97 -19.66 -9.27
N ASP A 32 9.97 -21.00 -9.32
CA ASP A 32 8.85 -21.85 -8.87
C ASP A 32 8.98 -22.33 -7.42
N ARG A 33 10.06 -21.97 -6.70
CA ARG A 33 10.33 -22.46 -5.34
C ARG A 33 9.43 -21.75 -4.32
N THR A 34 8.97 -22.49 -3.30
CA THR A 34 8.26 -21.89 -2.17
C THR A 34 9.16 -20.87 -1.44
N PRO A 35 8.70 -19.61 -1.23
CA PRO A 35 9.47 -18.59 -0.51
C PRO A 35 9.75 -18.97 0.94
N VAL A 36 10.90 -18.54 1.45
CA VAL A 36 11.26 -18.59 2.88
C VAL A 36 11.61 -17.19 3.38
N VAL A 37 11.68 -17.00 4.70
CA VAL A 37 11.97 -15.68 5.32
C VAL A 37 13.29 -15.07 4.82
N ALA A 38 14.32 -15.90 4.58
CA ALA A 38 15.60 -15.44 4.05
C ALA A 38 15.52 -14.85 2.62
N ASP A 39 14.46 -15.14 1.86
CA ASP A 39 14.29 -14.56 0.53
C ASP A 39 13.81 -13.10 0.60
N LEU A 40 13.24 -12.65 1.73
CA LEU A 40 12.60 -11.34 1.83
C LEU A 40 13.57 -10.17 1.63
N GLU A 41 14.81 -10.30 2.07
CA GLU A 41 15.87 -9.29 1.83
C GLU A 41 16.16 -9.10 0.34
N ARG A 42 15.81 -10.09 -0.50
CA ARG A 42 15.99 -10.07 -1.94
C ARG A 42 14.73 -9.61 -2.68
N LEU A 43 13.67 -9.21 -1.98
CA LEU A 43 12.41 -8.70 -2.55
C LEU A 43 12.17 -7.20 -2.21
N PRO A 44 13.12 -6.30 -2.49
CA PRO A 44 13.02 -4.90 -2.09
C PRO A 44 11.84 -4.17 -2.76
N TYR A 45 11.47 -4.51 -4.00
CA TYR A 45 10.36 -3.86 -4.68
C TYR A 45 9.00 -4.29 -4.11
N ALA A 46 8.84 -5.57 -3.75
CA ALA A 46 7.68 -6.03 -3.00
C ALA A 46 7.53 -5.29 -1.65
N ALA A 47 8.64 -5.01 -0.97
CA ALA A 47 8.65 -4.22 0.27
C ALA A 47 8.20 -2.78 0.03
N MET A 48 8.72 -2.13 -1.02
CA MET A 48 8.30 -0.79 -1.44
C MET A 48 6.80 -0.71 -1.74
N ILE A 49 6.25 -1.73 -2.42
CA ILE A 49 4.81 -1.82 -2.72
C ILE A 49 3.97 -1.86 -1.44
N LEU A 50 4.36 -2.68 -0.46
CA LEU A 50 3.64 -2.77 0.80
C LEU A 50 3.76 -1.47 1.61
N GLN A 51 4.94 -0.86 1.62
CA GLN A 51 5.15 0.39 2.32
C GLN A 51 4.29 1.52 1.73
N GLU A 52 4.21 1.61 0.41
CA GLU A 52 3.35 2.58 -0.28
C GLU A 52 1.86 2.27 -0.09
N SER A 53 1.50 0.99 -0.06
CA SER A 53 0.12 0.56 0.23
C SER A 53 -0.30 0.96 1.65
N LEU A 54 0.58 0.77 2.64
CA LEU A 54 0.38 1.24 4.03
C LEU A 54 0.41 2.77 4.16
N ARG A 55 1.12 3.47 3.27
CA ARG A 55 1.12 4.94 3.23
C ARG A 55 -0.28 5.44 2.84
N LEU A 56 -0.81 4.90 1.74
CA LEU A 56 -2.12 5.29 1.22
C LEU A 56 -3.24 4.75 2.11
N PHE A 57 -3.22 3.49 2.51
CA PHE A 57 -4.31 2.86 3.25
C PHE A 57 -3.79 2.22 4.55
N PRO A 58 -3.39 3.04 5.54
CA PRO A 58 -3.00 2.53 6.84
C PRO A 58 -4.23 1.96 7.54
N PRO A 59 -4.23 0.68 7.98
CA PRO A 59 -5.38 0.11 8.69
C PRO A 59 -5.74 0.91 9.94
N VAL A 60 -4.72 1.28 10.73
CA VAL A 60 -4.85 2.24 11.83
C VAL A 60 -4.65 3.65 11.27
N TRP A 61 -5.75 4.29 10.90
CA TRP A 61 -5.75 5.61 10.24
C TRP A 61 -5.75 6.79 11.24
N MET A 62 -6.01 6.51 12.52
CA MET A 62 -6.03 7.47 13.62
C MET A 62 -5.61 6.82 14.94
N ILE A 63 -4.84 7.55 15.73
CA ILE A 63 -4.24 7.09 16.99
C ILE A 63 -4.58 8.12 18.07
N PRO A 64 -5.60 7.87 18.92
CA PRO A 64 -6.00 8.79 19.98
C PRO A 64 -5.04 8.75 21.17
N ARG A 65 -4.84 9.90 21.82
CA ARG A 65 -4.09 10.07 23.07
C ARG A 65 -4.82 11.03 23.97
N ASP A 66 -5.03 10.67 25.22
CA ASP A 66 -5.58 11.57 26.22
C ASP A 66 -4.43 12.27 26.96
N ALA A 67 -4.49 13.60 27.03
CA ALA A 67 -3.56 14.40 27.81
C ALA A 67 -3.84 14.18 29.30
N ILE A 68 -2.88 13.62 30.03
CA ILE A 68 -3.03 13.37 31.48
C ILE A 68 -2.68 14.60 32.34
N GLU A 69 -1.99 15.56 31.74
CA GLU A 69 -1.62 16.86 32.31
C GLU A 69 -1.64 17.93 31.20
N ASP A 70 -1.57 19.20 31.58
CA ASP A 70 -1.46 20.30 30.62
C ASP A 70 -0.15 20.18 29.83
N ASP A 71 -0.21 20.34 28.52
CA ASP A 71 0.93 20.22 27.61
C ASP A 71 0.88 21.29 26.49
N GLU A 72 1.91 21.35 25.65
CA GLU A 72 1.99 22.21 24.48
C GLU A 72 2.48 21.45 23.24
N ILE A 73 1.74 21.54 22.14
CA ILE A 73 2.11 20.94 20.86
C ILE A 73 2.21 22.04 19.81
N GLY A 74 3.42 22.30 19.30
CA GLY A 74 3.64 23.27 18.22
C GLY A 74 3.19 24.70 18.57
N GLY A 75 3.32 25.13 19.83
CA GLY A 75 2.86 26.43 20.31
C GLY A 75 1.39 26.46 20.76
N TYR A 76 0.66 25.35 20.66
CA TYR A 76 -0.73 25.26 21.09
C TYR A 76 -0.85 24.56 22.44
N ARG A 77 -1.45 25.23 23.42
CA ARG A 77 -1.75 24.65 24.73
C ARG A 77 -2.82 23.55 24.60
N ILE A 78 -2.54 22.40 25.19
CA ILE A 78 -3.41 21.23 25.30
C ILE A 78 -3.77 21.03 26.77
N PRO A 79 -5.00 21.36 27.21
CA PRO A 79 -5.41 21.13 28.59
C PRO A 79 -5.46 19.65 28.96
N ALA A 80 -5.19 19.33 30.23
CA ALA A 80 -5.42 18.00 30.79
C ALA A 80 -6.87 17.53 30.54
N GLY A 81 -7.03 16.26 30.20
CA GLY A 81 -8.29 15.65 29.80
C GLY A 81 -8.65 15.81 28.32
N SER A 82 -7.86 16.54 27.53
CA SER A 82 -8.08 16.65 26.08
C SER A 82 -7.68 15.37 25.34
N THR A 83 -8.45 14.97 24.33
CA THR A 83 -8.06 13.91 23.40
C THR A 83 -7.38 14.50 22.16
N VAL A 84 -6.14 14.10 21.91
CA VAL A 84 -5.35 14.44 20.72
C VAL A 84 -5.39 13.28 19.74
N LEU A 85 -5.72 13.57 18.48
CA LEU A 85 -5.81 12.57 17.42
C LEU A 85 -4.60 12.68 16.49
N VAL A 86 -3.72 11.69 16.51
CA VAL A 86 -2.60 11.60 15.57
C VAL A 86 -3.02 10.74 14.39
N SER A 87 -3.03 11.28 13.18
CA SER A 87 -3.51 10.55 11.99
C SER A 87 -2.39 10.21 11.02
N PRO A 88 -1.96 8.93 10.94
CA PRO A 88 -1.12 8.45 9.84
C PRO A 88 -1.73 8.79 8.48
N TYR A 89 -3.04 8.61 8.31
CA TYR A 89 -3.73 8.85 7.04
C TYR A 89 -3.53 10.27 6.50
N LEU A 90 -3.64 11.28 7.37
CA LEU A 90 -3.44 12.69 6.99
C LEU A 90 -1.96 13.01 6.76
N VAL A 91 -1.07 12.62 7.68
CA VAL A 91 0.37 12.94 7.55
C VAL A 91 0.98 12.25 6.33
N HIS A 92 0.58 11.02 6.04
CA HIS A 92 1.00 10.27 4.86
C HIS A 92 0.55 10.90 3.53
N ARG A 93 -0.35 11.89 3.57
CA ARG A 93 -0.83 12.65 2.40
C ARG A 93 -0.43 14.13 2.44
N HIS A 94 0.32 14.55 3.46
CA HIS A 94 0.69 15.94 3.60
C HIS A 94 1.69 16.34 2.50
N ARG A 95 1.36 17.39 1.74
CA ARG A 95 2.14 17.81 0.55
C ARG A 95 3.56 18.25 0.90
N ASP A 96 3.77 18.76 2.10
CA ASP A 96 5.11 19.15 2.57
C ASP A 96 6.05 17.95 2.78
N PHE A 97 5.51 16.73 2.89
CA PHE A 97 6.30 15.51 3.10
C PHE A 97 6.27 14.56 1.90
N TRP A 98 5.25 14.67 1.05
CA TRP A 98 4.99 13.72 -0.03
C TRP A 98 4.65 14.44 -1.32
N GLU A 99 5.53 14.33 -2.30
CA GLU A 99 5.26 14.73 -3.67
C GLU A 99 4.20 13.82 -4.29
N ASN A 100 3.20 14.42 -4.95
CA ASN A 100 2.02 13.74 -5.49
C ASN A 100 1.45 12.72 -4.48
N PRO A 101 0.98 13.20 -3.30
CA PRO A 101 0.68 12.34 -2.14
C PRO A 101 -0.42 11.32 -2.41
N GLU A 102 -1.24 11.58 -3.42
CA GLU A 102 -2.36 10.77 -3.84
C GLU A 102 -1.98 9.64 -4.79
N ALA A 103 -0.81 9.73 -5.44
CA ALA A 103 -0.35 8.75 -6.41
C ALA A 103 0.25 7.53 -5.71
N PHE A 104 0.00 6.34 -6.26
CA PHE A 104 0.66 5.11 -5.86
C PHE A 104 2.00 4.99 -6.59
N ASP A 105 3.08 5.30 -5.87
CA ASP A 105 4.46 5.20 -6.37
C ASP A 105 5.32 4.45 -5.36
N PRO A 106 5.52 3.12 -5.53
CA PRO A 106 6.40 2.34 -4.67
C PRO A 106 7.84 2.87 -4.63
N GLU A 107 8.35 3.43 -5.73
CA GLU A 107 9.76 3.84 -5.82
C GLU A 107 10.09 5.00 -4.88
N ARG A 108 9.10 5.72 -4.33
CA ARG A 108 9.34 6.69 -3.26
C ARG A 108 9.97 6.07 -2.02
N PHE A 109 9.79 4.78 -1.80
CA PHE A 109 10.39 4.03 -0.70
C PHE A 109 11.77 3.45 -1.01
N ALA A 110 12.30 3.72 -2.20
CA ALA A 110 13.68 3.36 -2.51
C ALA A 110 14.66 4.07 -1.53
N PRO A 111 15.77 3.43 -1.15
CA PRO A 111 16.70 3.96 -0.13
C PRO A 111 17.14 5.40 -0.41
N GLU A 112 17.46 5.70 -1.67
CA GLU A 112 17.92 7.00 -2.13
C GLU A 112 16.85 8.10 -2.06
N LYS A 113 15.56 7.74 -2.19
CA LYS A 113 14.43 8.68 -2.08
C LYS A 113 13.88 8.81 -0.65
N SER A 114 14.24 7.89 0.24
CA SER A 114 13.75 7.88 1.63
C SER A 114 14.72 8.49 2.64
N LYS A 115 16.00 8.65 2.29
CA LYS A 115 17.07 9.08 3.20
C LYS A 115 16.80 10.40 3.93
N ASP A 116 16.20 11.38 3.25
CA ASP A 116 15.97 12.72 3.79
C ASP A 116 14.54 12.90 4.34
N ARG A 117 13.73 11.82 4.33
CA ARG A 117 12.35 11.88 4.81
C ARG A 117 12.33 12.06 6.33
N PRO A 118 11.56 13.03 6.87
CA PRO A 118 11.38 13.14 8.31
C PRO A 118 10.87 11.82 8.90
N ARG A 119 11.44 11.40 10.03
CA ARG A 119 11.13 10.11 10.67
C ARG A 119 9.63 9.85 10.84
N HIS A 120 8.88 10.87 11.25
CA HIS A 120 7.44 10.78 11.50
C HIS A 120 6.58 11.29 10.33
N ALA A 121 7.15 11.45 9.13
CA ALA A 121 6.34 11.60 7.92
C ALA A 121 5.71 10.26 7.47
N TYR A 122 6.25 9.14 7.96
CA TYR A 122 5.76 7.78 7.70
C TYR A 122 5.74 6.95 8.99
N PHE A 123 4.56 6.62 9.50
CA PHE A 123 4.37 5.89 10.76
C PHE A 123 3.10 5.00 10.75
N PRO A 124 2.95 4.07 9.78
CA PRO A 124 1.75 3.23 9.67
C PRO A 124 1.52 2.31 10.88
N PHE A 125 2.56 2.09 11.69
CA PHE A 125 2.53 1.25 12.90
C PHE A 125 2.63 2.09 14.19
N GLY A 126 2.45 3.41 14.09
CA GLY A 126 2.69 4.35 15.19
C GLY A 126 4.17 4.64 15.42
N GLY A 127 4.51 5.09 16.63
CA GLY A 127 5.87 5.49 16.98
C GLY A 127 6.09 5.61 18.49
N GLY A 128 7.35 5.84 18.87
CA GLY A 128 7.76 5.98 20.26
C GLY A 128 7.60 4.69 21.09
N PRO A 129 7.44 4.79 22.42
CA PRO A 129 7.31 3.64 23.32
C PRO A 129 6.09 2.73 23.07
N ARG A 130 5.13 3.20 22.25
CA ARG A 130 3.90 2.49 21.89
C ARG A 130 3.87 2.06 20.42
N LEU A 131 5.04 1.96 19.79
CA LEU A 131 5.18 1.36 18.46
C LEU A 131 4.56 -0.05 18.47
N CYS A 132 3.84 -0.41 17.40
CA CYS A 132 3.23 -1.73 17.27
C CYS A 132 4.28 -2.83 17.43
N MET A 133 4.12 -3.66 18.46
CA MET A 133 5.00 -4.81 18.73
C MET A 133 4.97 -5.85 17.59
N GLY A 134 3.88 -5.87 16.81
CA GLY A 134 3.71 -6.76 15.67
C GLY A 134 4.17 -6.20 14.32
N ALA A 135 4.80 -5.01 14.28
CA ALA A 135 5.17 -4.36 13.01
C ALA A 135 6.05 -5.26 12.12
N ASP A 136 7.10 -5.86 12.69
CA ASP A 136 8.03 -6.69 11.93
C ASP A 136 7.38 -7.98 11.43
N MET A 137 6.59 -8.63 12.29
CA MET A 137 5.80 -9.81 11.93
C MET A 137 4.83 -9.49 10.80
N ALA A 138 4.13 -8.35 10.89
CA ALA A 138 3.17 -7.91 9.89
C ALA A 138 3.83 -7.60 8.54
N MET A 139 5.01 -6.99 8.53
CA MET A 139 5.74 -6.77 7.29
C MET A 139 6.24 -8.09 6.68
N MET A 140 6.81 -8.96 7.49
CA MET A 140 7.32 -10.27 7.07
C MET A 140 6.22 -11.15 6.46
N GLU A 141 5.11 -11.32 7.16
CA GLU A 141 3.98 -12.14 6.69
C GLU A 141 3.33 -11.53 5.43
N SER A 142 3.18 -10.20 5.37
CA SER A 142 2.60 -9.52 4.19
C SER A 142 3.49 -9.71 2.97
N LEU A 143 4.81 -9.61 3.14
CA LEU A 143 5.79 -9.85 2.08
C LEU A 143 5.73 -11.28 1.57
N LEU A 144 5.71 -12.27 2.46
CA LEU A 144 5.60 -13.68 2.09
C LEU A 144 4.31 -13.96 1.31
N ILE A 145 3.17 -13.46 1.81
CA ILE A 145 1.87 -13.66 1.15
C ILE A 145 1.84 -12.96 -0.21
N LEU A 146 2.31 -11.71 -0.28
CA LEU A 146 2.40 -10.95 -1.54
C LEU A 146 3.25 -11.72 -2.57
N ALA A 147 4.44 -12.17 -2.18
CA ALA A 147 5.34 -12.92 -3.04
C ALA A 147 4.74 -14.26 -3.50
N MET A 148 4.15 -15.04 -2.59
CA MET A 148 3.53 -16.34 -2.92
C MET A 148 2.35 -16.19 -3.89
N VAL A 149 1.51 -15.18 -3.68
CA VAL A 149 0.36 -14.93 -4.54
C VAL A 149 0.82 -14.39 -5.89
N ALA A 150 1.76 -13.43 -5.90
CA ALA A 150 2.36 -12.90 -7.13
C ALA A 150 3.09 -14.00 -7.93
N GLN A 151 3.71 -14.97 -7.27
CA GLN A 151 4.39 -16.09 -7.92
C GLN A 151 3.40 -16.96 -8.71
N ARG A 152 2.20 -17.20 -8.16
CA ARG A 152 1.28 -18.24 -8.66
C ARG A 152 0.11 -17.69 -9.46
N TYR A 153 -0.24 -16.43 -9.27
CA TYR A 153 -1.46 -15.86 -9.84
C TYR A 153 -1.21 -14.49 -10.49
N ARG A 154 -1.98 -14.21 -11.54
CA ARG A 154 -2.31 -12.85 -11.96
C ARG A 154 -3.69 -12.52 -11.41
N ILE A 155 -3.82 -11.35 -10.82
CA ILE A 155 -5.07 -10.89 -10.20
C ILE A 155 -5.64 -9.75 -11.03
N HIS A 156 -6.89 -9.91 -11.44
CA HIS A 156 -7.63 -8.88 -12.18
C HIS A 156 -8.88 -8.51 -11.39
N LEU A 157 -9.10 -7.23 -11.13
CA LEU A 157 -10.38 -6.81 -10.54
C LEU A 157 -11.53 -7.17 -11.46
N VAL A 158 -12.67 -7.48 -10.85
CA VAL A 158 -13.92 -7.58 -11.58
C VAL A 158 -14.21 -6.23 -12.25
N SER A 159 -14.64 -6.26 -13.51
CA SER A 159 -14.93 -5.05 -14.29
C SER A 159 -15.87 -4.10 -13.54
N GLY A 160 -15.54 -2.81 -13.50
CA GLY A 160 -16.35 -1.78 -12.85
C GLY A 160 -16.22 -1.70 -11.33
N HIS A 161 -15.39 -2.56 -10.71
CA HIS A 161 -15.15 -2.53 -9.27
C HIS A 161 -14.32 -1.30 -8.86
N ARG A 162 -14.89 -0.48 -7.97
CA ARG A 162 -14.21 0.66 -7.33
C ARG A 162 -14.42 0.54 -5.84
N GLU A 163 -13.34 0.63 -5.07
CA GLU A 163 -13.38 0.41 -3.63
C GLU A 163 -13.03 1.66 -2.87
N GLU A 164 -13.98 2.16 -2.08
CA GLU A 164 -13.77 3.32 -1.22
C GLU A 164 -13.26 2.87 0.15
N PRO A 165 -12.37 3.64 0.80
CA PRO A 165 -12.01 3.38 2.18
C PRO A 165 -13.22 3.65 3.08
N GLU A 166 -13.61 2.64 3.85
CA GLU A 166 -14.54 2.76 4.95
C GLU A 166 -13.75 2.73 6.27
N CYS A 167 -13.91 3.78 7.06
CA CYS A 167 -13.21 3.96 8.32
C CYS A 167 -14.17 3.65 9.47
N ILE A 168 -14.20 2.38 9.88
CA ILE A 168 -14.94 1.93 11.07
C ILE A 168 -13.99 1.95 12.26
N ILE A 169 -13.55 0.78 12.73
CA ILE A 169 -12.41 0.66 13.64
C ILE A 169 -11.11 0.74 12.82
N ASP A 170 -11.00 -0.12 11.81
CA ASP A 170 -9.92 -0.11 10.82
C ASP A 170 -10.36 0.57 9.52
N MET A 171 -9.38 0.93 8.70
CA MET A 171 -9.60 1.35 7.32
C MET A 171 -9.68 0.13 6.41
N VAL A 172 -10.89 -0.17 5.92
CA VAL A 172 -11.19 -1.36 5.11
C VAL A 172 -11.76 -0.96 3.74
N PRO A 173 -11.63 -1.80 2.69
CA PRO A 173 -12.39 -1.62 1.45
C PRO A 173 -13.88 -1.86 1.70
N ARG A 174 -14.73 -0.85 1.45
CA ARG A 174 -16.17 -0.87 1.76
C ARG A 174 -16.90 -2.13 1.25
N ASN A 175 -16.60 -2.59 0.03
CA ASN A 175 -17.28 -3.74 -0.57
C ASN A 175 -16.39 -4.99 -0.66
N GLY A 176 -15.23 -4.95 0.01
CA GLY A 176 -14.14 -5.91 -0.17
C GLY A 176 -13.53 -5.84 -1.57
N VAL A 177 -12.40 -6.53 -1.79
CA VAL A 177 -11.72 -6.54 -3.09
C VAL A 177 -12.13 -7.78 -3.88
N ARG A 178 -13.01 -7.59 -4.88
CA ARG A 178 -13.47 -8.69 -5.75
C ARG A 178 -12.57 -8.82 -6.97
N ALA A 179 -11.91 -9.97 -7.08
CA ALA A 179 -10.97 -10.23 -8.15
C ALA A 179 -11.07 -11.65 -8.73
N VAL A 180 -10.67 -11.77 -9.99
CA VAL A 180 -10.46 -13.04 -10.69
C VAL A 180 -8.98 -13.41 -10.57
N LEU A 181 -8.72 -14.61 -10.06
CA LEU A 181 -7.37 -15.16 -10.00
C LEU A 181 -7.12 -16.05 -11.22
N GLN A 182 -6.17 -15.64 -12.06
CA GLN A 182 -5.67 -16.47 -13.16
C GLN A 182 -4.37 -17.14 -12.71
N LYS A 183 -4.35 -18.47 -12.65
CA LYS A 183 -3.13 -19.22 -12.35
C LYS A 183 -2.08 -18.97 -13.43
N LYS A 184 -0.86 -18.62 -13.03
CA LYS A 184 0.30 -18.57 -13.93
C LYS A 184 0.66 -20.01 -14.31
N LEU A 185 0.72 -20.29 -15.60
CA LEU A 185 1.32 -21.53 -16.09
C LEU A 185 2.81 -21.52 -15.74
N SER A 186 3.39 -22.68 -15.45
CA SER A 186 4.83 -22.76 -15.18
C SER A 186 5.63 -22.11 -16.31
N LEU A 187 6.79 -21.54 -15.99
CA LEU A 187 7.66 -20.87 -16.97
C LEU A 187 7.97 -21.76 -18.19
N GLU A 188 8.01 -23.08 -18.00
CA GLU A 188 8.19 -24.07 -19.08
C GLU A 188 7.04 -24.10 -20.10
N LEU A 189 5.79 -23.84 -19.68
CA LEU A 189 4.63 -23.80 -20.57
C LEU A 189 4.45 -22.43 -21.24
N ASP A 190 4.89 -21.36 -20.58
CA ASP A 190 4.73 -19.98 -21.06
C ASP A 190 5.72 -19.65 -22.21
N SER A 191 6.87 -20.34 -22.31
CA SER A 191 7.76 -20.24 -23.49
C SER A 191 7.14 -20.82 -24.76
N ALA A 192 6.26 -21.82 -24.64
CA ALA A 192 5.55 -22.42 -25.78
C ALA A 192 4.34 -21.59 -26.24
N ALA A 193 3.81 -20.71 -25.37
CA ALA A 193 2.56 -19.98 -25.60
C ALA A 193 2.73 -18.54 -26.13
N ARG A 194 3.97 -18.05 -26.35
CA ARG A 194 4.22 -16.68 -26.85
C ARG A 194 3.85 -16.54 -28.35
N ARG A 195 2.56 -16.42 -28.64
CA ARG A 195 2.08 -15.67 -29.83
C ARG A 195 1.73 -14.24 -29.42
N PRO A 196 2.09 -13.22 -30.23
CA PRO A 196 1.87 -11.84 -29.86
C PRO A 196 0.38 -11.50 -29.93
N LEU A 197 -0.17 -11.00 -28.82
CA LEU A 197 -1.47 -10.34 -28.82
C LEU A 197 -1.30 -8.94 -29.41
N ALA A 198 -2.17 -8.62 -30.37
CA ALA A 198 -2.15 -7.39 -31.15
C ALA A 198 -2.19 -6.13 -30.26
N SER A 199 -1.41 -5.13 -30.68
CA SER A 199 -1.31 -3.80 -30.10
C SER A 199 -2.65 -3.06 -30.11
N GLY A 200 -3.00 -2.46 -28.98
CA GLY A 200 -4.04 -1.43 -28.96
C GLY A 200 -4.51 -1.07 -27.56
N ARG A 201 -3.80 -0.15 -26.89
CA ARG A 201 -4.41 1.00 -26.21
C ARG A 201 -3.36 1.95 -25.61
N GLU A 202 -3.63 3.23 -25.82
CA GLU A 202 -2.92 4.40 -25.32
C GLU A 202 -2.58 4.34 -23.84
N ALA A 203 -1.41 4.89 -23.51
CA ALA A 203 -0.97 5.14 -22.14
C ALA A 203 -1.92 6.15 -21.47
N ALA A 204 -2.67 5.68 -20.47
CA ALA A 204 -3.39 6.57 -19.58
C ALA A 204 -2.38 7.27 -18.65
N ALA A 205 -2.46 8.60 -18.60
CA ALA A 205 -1.65 9.43 -17.72
C ALA A 205 -1.82 9.02 -16.25
N VAL A 206 -0.74 9.19 -15.47
CA VAL A 206 -0.69 9.01 -14.02
C VAL A 206 -1.82 9.82 -13.38
N GLY A 207 -2.90 9.12 -13.02
CA GLY A 207 -4.16 9.74 -12.58
C GLY A 207 -4.12 10.09 -11.09
N ALA A 208 -4.63 11.27 -10.76
CA ALA A 208 -4.91 11.68 -9.39
C ALA A 208 -5.87 10.71 -8.68
N CYS A 209 -5.84 10.71 -7.35
CA CYS A 209 -6.64 9.79 -6.55
C CYS A 209 -8.14 10.01 -6.80
N PRO A 210 -8.90 8.97 -7.16
CA PRO A 210 -10.28 9.10 -7.63
C PRO A 210 -11.27 9.64 -6.57
N TRP A 211 -10.87 9.72 -5.29
CA TRP A 211 -11.73 10.17 -4.18
C TRP A 211 -11.93 11.68 -4.11
N HIS A 212 -11.03 12.49 -4.68
CA HIS A 212 -11.15 13.95 -4.65
C HIS A 212 -12.03 14.51 -5.77
N ALA A 213 -12.22 13.78 -6.88
CA ALA A 213 -13.07 14.23 -7.98
C ALA A 213 -14.58 14.17 -7.64
N ALA A 214 -14.99 13.31 -6.72
CA ALA A 214 -16.41 13.07 -6.41
C ALA A 214 -17.06 14.10 -5.46
N ARG A 215 -16.29 15.03 -4.85
CA ARG A 215 -16.84 16.04 -3.92
C ARG A 215 -17.11 17.42 -4.56
N ALA A 216 -16.78 17.61 -5.82
CA ALA A 216 -16.99 18.89 -6.51
C ALA A 216 -18.39 19.05 -7.15
N SER A 217 -19.26 18.04 -7.12
CA SER A 217 -20.56 18.06 -7.80
C SER A 217 -21.77 18.02 -6.86
N GLY A 218 -21.64 18.44 -5.60
CA GLY A 218 -22.68 18.29 -4.57
C GLY A 218 -22.97 19.53 -3.74
N ALA A 219 -22.77 20.74 -4.28
CA ALA A 219 -23.22 21.98 -3.64
C ALA A 219 -24.05 22.81 -4.64
N SER A 220 -25.36 22.62 -4.56
CA SER A 220 -26.41 23.52 -5.05
C SER A 220 -27.52 23.55 -4.01
#